data_AF-A0A7X3NYG5-F1
#
_entry.id   AF-A0A7X3NYG5-F1
#
_cell.length_a   1.000
_cell.length_b   1.000
_cell.length_c   1.000
_cell.angle_alpha   90.00
_cell.angle_beta   90.00
_cell.angle_gamma   90.00
#
_symmetry.space_group_name_H-M   'P 1'
#
loop_
_entity.id
_entity.type
_entity.pdbx_description
1 polymer ?
#
loop_
_entity_poly.entity_id
_entity_poly.type
_entity_poly.pdbx_seq_one_letter_code
_entity_poly.pdbx_strand_id
1 'polypeptide(L)'
;METKEKRNQLFAVGFFVLGMFFLYVEGISFLPSFIVQNAVLLKGIALVLLSIAAILAGTAFENKPRIAIISGVCLVMGLGFLYLPVPSILQGSTFHILFATAIAFGMTTPTKHAATIGSAAFAGIGILFLYQPFFPVLNSTALHLLLPGVIVFSIVFSQKTVCEQISIGFIALGLIALCQPFLMLFYQTGFQLLLTGLTGFIVAAHR
;
A
#
# COMPACT_ATOMS: atom_id res chain seq x y z
N MET A 1 -20.60 24.42 2.85
CA MET A 1 -20.02 23.10 3.24
C MET A 1 -20.02 22.16 2.03
N GLU A 2 -21.16 22.05 1.33
CA GLU A 2 -21.36 21.28 0.08
C GLU A 2 -20.35 21.60 -1.05
N THR A 3 -19.94 22.86 -1.20
CA THR A 3 -18.95 23.27 -2.21
C THR A 3 -17.54 22.74 -1.94
N LYS A 4 -17.14 22.62 -0.67
CA LYS A 4 -15.83 22.08 -0.28
C LYS A 4 -15.76 20.57 -0.51
N GLU A 5 -16.86 19.88 -0.25
CA GLU A 5 -16.98 18.44 -0.46
C GLU A 5 -16.96 18.06 -1.93
N LYS A 6 -17.78 18.73 -2.77
CA LYS A 6 -17.75 18.55 -4.23
C LYS A 6 -16.36 18.82 -4.82
N ARG A 7 -15.64 19.83 -4.31
CA ARG A 7 -14.26 20.10 -4.71
C ARG A 7 -13.31 18.97 -4.35
N ASN A 8 -13.41 18.43 -3.13
CA ASN A 8 -12.55 17.33 -2.70
C ASN A 8 -12.85 16.03 -3.46
N GLN A 9 -14.11 15.77 -3.80
CA GLN A 9 -14.50 14.66 -4.69
C GLN A 9 -13.90 14.83 -6.08
N LEU A 10 -13.97 16.04 -6.66
CA LEU A 10 -13.34 16.33 -7.95
C LEU A 10 -11.82 16.11 -7.91
N PHE A 11 -11.15 16.56 -6.85
CA PHE A 11 -9.72 16.31 -6.67
C PHE A 11 -9.40 14.83 -6.50
N ALA A 12 -10.22 14.07 -5.76
CA ALA A 12 -10.04 12.63 -5.63
C ALA A 12 -10.08 11.92 -6.99
N VAL A 13 -11.09 12.25 -7.82
CA VAL A 13 -11.22 11.69 -9.17
C VAL A 13 -10.08 12.15 -10.07
N GLY A 14 -9.71 13.43 -10.02
CA GLY A 14 -8.60 13.98 -10.81
C GLY A 14 -7.27 13.32 -10.50
N PHE A 15 -6.92 13.17 -9.22
CA PHE A 15 -5.70 12.47 -8.81
C PHE A 15 -5.75 10.98 -9.12
N PHE A 16 -6.93 10.34 -9.03
CA PHE A 16 -7.09 8.95 -9.43
C PHE A 16 -6.81 8.76 -10.93
N VAL A 17 -7.44 9.56 -11.79
CA VAL A 17 -7.25 9.48 -13.25
C VAL A 17 -5.80 9.76 -13.64
N LEU A 18 -5.20 10.82 -13.08
CA LEU A 18 -3.81 11.16 -13.37
C LEU A 18 -2.83 10.09 -12.85
N GLY A 19 -3.08 9.55 -11.66
CA GLY A 19 -2.30 8.46 -11.09
C GLY A 19 -2.36 7.20 -11.95
N MET A 20 -3.56 6.82 -12.41
CA MET A 20 -3.74 5.68 -13.32
C MET A 20 -3.04 5.91 -14.67
N PHE A 21 -3.10 7.14 -15.21
CA PHE A 21 -2.38 7.48 -16.44
C PHE A 21 -0.87 7.29 -16.29
N PHE A 22 -0.26 7.80 -15.21
CA PHE A 22 1.18 7.62 -14.96
C PHE A 22 1.57 6.17 -14.66
N LEU A 23 0.67 5.40 -14.03
CA LEU A 23 0.92 3.99 -13.72
C LEU A 23 1.03 3.13 -15.00
N TYR A 24 0.19 3.42 -16.00
CA TYR A 24 0.09 2.63 -17.23
C TYR A 24 0.69 3.31 -18.45
N VAL A 25 1.51 4.35 -18.24
CA VAL A 25 2.13 5.14 -19.30
C VAL A 25 2.99 4.29 -20.26
N GLU A 26 3.65 3.25 -19.75
CA GLU A 26 4.48 2.32 -20.54
C GLU A 26 3.66 1.50 -21.55
N GLY A 27 2.36 1.28 -21.29
CA GLY A 27 1.47 0.52 -22.17
C GLY A 27 0.91 1.34 -23.33
N ILE A 28 1.18 2.64 -23.40
CA ILE A 28 0.63 3.56 -24.39
C ILE A 28 1.63 3.72 -25.55
N SER A 29 1.35 3.05 -26.67
CA SER A 29 2.23 2.99 -27.84
C SER A 29 2.51 4.32 -28.55
N PHE A 30 1.70 5.36 -28.30
CA PHE A 30 1.80 6.67 -28.95
C PHE A 30 2.65 7.70 -28.18
N LEU A 31 3.18 7.36 -27.00
CA LEU A 31 3.93 8.33 -26.19
C LEU A 31 5.41 8.45 -26.62
N PRO A 32 5.99 9.66 -26.55
CA PRO A 32 7.41 9.88 -26.78
C PRO A 32 8.31 8.97 -25.92
N SER A 33 9.38 8.46 -26.50
CA SER A 33 10.32 7.54 -25.83
C SER A 33 10.94 8.13 -24.56
N PHE A 34 11.14 9.45 -24.48
CA PHE A 34 11.65 10.11 -23.27
C PHE A 34 10.71 9.95 -22.06
N ILE A 35 9.39 9.86 -22.29
CA ILE A 35 8.40 9.70 -21.20
C ILE A 35 8.47 8.26 -20.68
N VAL A 36 8.56 7.28 -21.59
CA VAL A 36 8.66 5.86 -21.26
C VAL A 36 9.98 5.56 -20.53
N GLN A 37 11.08 6.22 -20.87
CA GLN A 37 12.35 6.08 -20.15
C GLN A 37 12.28 6.55 -18.68
N ASN A 38 11.37 7.46 -18.35
CA ASN A 38 11.16 7.97 -17.00
C ASN A 38 10.09 7.18 -16.22
N ALA A 39 9.70 6.00 -16.68
CA ALA A 39 8.55 5.29 -16.13
C ALA A 39 8.68 4.91 -14.65
N VAL A 40 9.88 4.65 -14.12
CA VAL A 40 10.08 4.41 -12.68
C VAL A 40 9.67 5.64 -11.86
N LEU A 41 10.10 6.83 -12.29
CA LEU A 41 9.72 8.09 -11.65
C LEU A 41 8.21 8.32 -11.74
N LEU A 42 7.61 8.08 -12.91
CA LEU A 42 6.18 8.22 -13.14
C LEU A 42 5.36 7.25 -12.28
N LYS A 43 5.81 6.01 -12.11
CA LYS A 43 5.22 5.04 -11.17
C LYS A 43 5.35 5.52 -9.72
N GLY A 44 6.46 6.15 -9.35
CA GLY A 44 6.61 6.80 -8.04
C GLY A 44 5.58 7.91 -7.83
N ILE A 45 5.40 8.80 -8.81
CA ILE A 45 4.38 9.87 -8.77
C ILE A 45 2.97 9.27 -8.72
N ALA A 46 2.71 8.23 -9.51
CA ALA A 46 1.44 7.52 -9.52
C ALA A 46 1.07 6.99 -8.13
N LEU A 47 2.03 6.42 -7.39
CA LEU A 47 1.80 5.94 -6.03
C LEU A 47 1.31 7.05 -5.10
N VAL A 48 1.96 8.22 -5.16
CA VAL A 48 1.58 9.40 -4.34
C VAL A 48 0.18 9.89 -4.72
N LEU A 49 -0.09 10.04 -6.02
CA LEU A 49 -1.38 10.49 -6.52
C LEU A 49 -2.53 9.54 -6.13
N LEU A 50 -2.33 8.23 -6.31
CA LEU A 50 -3.31 7.21 -5.94
C LEU A 50 -3.55 7.15 -4.43
N SER A 51 -2.51 7.38 -3.62
CA SER A 51 -2.64 7.46 -2.16
C SER A 51 -3.46 8.68 -1.73
N ILE A 52 -3.19 9.86 -2.32
CA ILE A 52 -3.98 11.07 -2.06
C ILE A 52 -5.44 10.86 -2.50
N ALA A 53 -5.64 10.25 -3.68
CA ALA A 53 -6.97 9.92 -4.17
C ALA A 53 -7.71 8.97 -3.21
N ALA A 54 -7.04 7.94 -2.67
CA ALA A 54 -7.63 7.02 -1.70
C ALA A 54 -8.02 7.71 -0.39
N ILE A 55 -7.18 8.60 0.14
CA ILE A 55 -7.47 9.39 1.36
C ILE A 55 -8.65 10.33 1.13
N LEU A 56 -8.66 11.06 0.01
CA LEU A 56 -9.76 11.93 -0.37
C LEU A 56 -11.05 11.14 -0.61
N ALA A 57 -10.96 9.94 -1.21
CA ALA A 57 -12.10 9.07 -1.41
C ALA A 57 -12.74 8.67 -0.06
N GLY A 58 -11.92 8.26 0.92
CA GLY A 58 -12.39 7.87 2.24
C GLY A 58 -12.97 9.02 3.09
N THR A 59 -12.62 10.26 2.78
CA THR A 59 -13.05 11.45 3.54
C THR A 59 -14.14 12.28 2.86
N ALA A 60 -14.18 12.34 1.54
CA ALA A 60 -15.03 13.25 0.78
C ALA A 60 -16.29 12.60 0.17
N PHE A 61 -16.37 11.27 0.12
CA PHE A 61 -17.56 10.58 -0.39
C PHE A 61 -18.40 10.00 0.75
N GLU A 62 -19.71 10.25 0.69
CA GLU A 62 -20.68 9.74 1.67
C GLU A 62 -20.86 8.22 1.60
N ASN A 63 -20.82 7.65 0.39
CA ASN A 63 -21.05 6.22 0.16
C ASN A 63 -19.79 5.38 0.45
N LYS A 64 -19.36 5.39 1.72
CA LYS A 64 -18.25 4.59 2.24
C LYS A 64 -18.41 3.07 1.99
N PRO A 65 -19.60 2.46 2.14
CA PRO A 65 -19.76 1.03 1.88
C PRO A 65 -19.38 0.63 0.45
N ARG A 66 -19.75 1.44 -0.54
CA ARG A 66 -19.38 1.19 -1.94
C ARG A 66 -17.87 1.26 -2.16
N ILE A 67 -17.19 2.22 -1.53
CA ILE A 67 -15.73 2.34 -1.61
C ILE A 67 -15.05 1.14 -0.94
N ALA A 68 -15.57 0.70 0.21
CA ALA A 68 -15.05 -0.48 0.91
C ALA A 68 -15.17 -1.76 0.06
N ILE A 69 -16.29 -1.95 -0.65
CA ILE A 69 -16.48 -3.10 -1.54
C ILE A 69 -15.49 -3.03 -2.72
N ILE A 70 -15.40 -1.88 -3.40
CA ILE A 70 -14.51 -1.72 -4.56
C ILE A 70 -13.05 -1.90 -4.14
N SER A 71 -12.61 -1.26 -3.07
CA SER A 71 -11.25 -1.39 -2.55
C SER A 71 -10.94 -2.81 -2.06
N GLY A 72 -11.91 -3.50 -1.44
CA GLY A 72 -11.78 -4.90 -1.05
C GLY A 72 -11.59 -5.83 -2.25
N VAL A 73 -12.37 -5.65 -3.33
CA VAL A 73 -12.20 -6.41 -4.58
C VAL A 73 -10.83 -6.15 -5.19
N CYS A 74 -10.39 -4.89 -5.25
CA CYS A 74 -9.08 -4.55 -5.77
C CYS A 74 -7.93 -5.08 -4.90
N LEU A 75 -8.10 -5.15 -3.57
CA LEU A 75 -7.14 -5.81 -2.68
C LEU A 75 -7.01 -7.30 -3.00
N VAL A 76 -8.13 -8.01 -3.14
CA VAL A 76 -8.13 -9.44 -3.52
C VAL A 76 -7.49 -9.64 -4.89
N MET A 77 -7.80 -8.77 -5.85
CA MET A 77 -7.20 -8.81 -7.18
C MET A 77 -5.69 -8.57 -7.14
N GLY A 78 -5.24 -7.58 -6.37
CA GLY A 78 -3.82 -7.28 -6.17
C GLY A 78 -3.07 -8.45 -5.51
N LEU A 79 -3.69 -9.12 -4.54
CA LEU A 79 -3.14 -10.35 -3.95
C LEU A 79 -3.09 -11.48 -4.98
N GLY A 80 -4.12 -11.62 -5.81
CA GLY A 80 -4.13 -12.56 -6.93
C GLY A 80 -2.95 -12.32 -7.89
N PHE A 81 -2.64 -11.07 -8.21
CA PHE A 81 -1.51 -10.70 -9.08
C PHE A 81 -0.13 -11.02 -8.50
N LEU A 82 -0.01 -11.33 -7.21
CA LEU A 82 1.26 -11.82 -6.64
C LEU A 82 1.55 -13.28 -7.03
N TYR A 83 0.52 -14.07 -7.33
CA TYR A 83 0.65 -15.53 -7.52
C TYR A 83 0.10 -16.04 -8.85
N LEU A 84 -0.70 -15.23 -9.54
CA LEU A 84 -1.31 -15.56 -10.82
C LEU A 84 -0.68 -14.73 -11.95
N PRO A 85 -0.66 -15.25 -13.19
CA PRO A 85 -0.18 -14.51 -14.34
C PRO A 85 -0.97 -13.21 -14.51
N VAL A 86 -0.25 -12.09 -14.50
CA VAL A 86 -0.83 -10.76 -14.66
C VAL A 86 -0.89 -10.42 -16.15
N PRO A 87 -2.02 -9.88 -16.66
CA PRO A 87 -2.08 -9.34 -18.01
C PRO A 87 -0.95 -8.34 -18.25
N SER A 88 -0.34 -8.33 -19.43
CA SER A 88 0.79 -7.45 -19.76
C SER A 88 0.51 -5.96 -19.47
N ILE A 89 -0.73 -5.53 -19.68
CA ILE A 89 -1.19 -4.16 -19.42
C ILE A 89 -1.13 -3.80 -17.92
N LEU A 90 -1.27 -4.78 -17.04
CA LEU A 90 -1.29 -4.61 -15.58
C LEU A 90 0.07 -4.95 -14.93
N GLN A 91 1.10 -5.21 -15.71
CA GLN A 91 2.39 -5.60 -15.17
C GLN A 91 3.03 -4.45 -14.38
N GLY A 92 3.46 -4.72 -13.15
CA GLY A 92 4.11 -3.73 -12.29
C GLY A 92 3.17 -2.76 -11.57
N SER A 93 1.85 -2.96 -11.62
CA SER A 93 0.86 -2.16 -10.88
C SER A 93 0.43 -2.77 -9.54
N THR A 94 0.82 -4.02 -9.27
CA THR A 94 0.39 -4.79 -8.09
C THR A 94 0.63 -4.03 -6.78
N PHE A 95 1.82 -3.46 -6.60
CA PHE A 95 2.15 -2.70 -5.39
C PHE A 95 1.26 -1.46 -5.23
N HIS A 96 1.07 -0.67 -6.29
CA HIS A 96 0.24 0.53 -6.28
C HIS A 96 -1.22 0.24 -5.98
N ILE A 97 -1.76 -0.81 -6.60
CA ILE A 97 -3.13 -1.28 -6.36
C ILE A 97 -3.27 -1.66 -4.90
N LEU A 98 -2.42 -2.57 -4.39
CA LEU A 98 -2.48 -3.04 -3.01
C LEU A 98 -2.37 -1.90 -2.00
N PHE A 99 -1.44 -0.96 -2.22
CA PHE A 99 -1.21 0.16 -1.32
C PHE A 99 -2.37 1.16 -1.29
N ALA A 100 -2.80 1.66 -2.45
CA ALA A 100 -3.88 2.64 -2.52
C ALA A 100 -5.23 2.05 -2.05
N THR A 101 -5.48 0.79 -2.38
CA THR A 101 -6.72 0.11 -1.99
C THR A 101 -6.73 -0.29 -0.51
N ALA A 102 -5.59 -0.60 0.09
CA ALA A 102 -5.47 -0.77 1.54
C ALA A 102 -5.86 0.50 2.31
N ILE A 103 -5.40 1.67 1.85
CA ILE A 103 -5.78 2.95 2.46
C ILE A 103 -7.29 3.16 2.34
N ALA A 104 -7.82 3.06 1.11
CA ALA A 104 -9.25 3.27 0.87
C ALA A 104 -10.11 2.28 1.67
N PHE A 105 -9.74 1.00 1.72
CA PHE A 105 -10.44 -0.04 2.46
C PHE A 105 -10.39 0.23 3.97
N GLY A 106 -9.21 0.49 4.52
CA GLY A 106 -9.04 0.76 5.94
C GLY A 106 -9.88 1.95 6.42
N MET A 107 -9.97 3.01 5.62
CA MET A 107 -10.74 4.22 5.97
C MET A 107 -12.26 4.05 5.85
N THR A 108 -12.72 3.10 5.02
CA THR A 108 -14.15 2.99 4.67
C THR A 108 -14.82 1.72 5.18
N THR A 109 -14.06 0.72 5.60
CA THR A 109 -14.61 -0.57 6.02
C THR A 109 -15.43 -0.45 7.32
N PRO A 110 -16.68 -0.97 7.33
CA PRO A 110 -17.49 -1.03 8.54
C PRO A 110 -17.08 -2.20 9.46
N THR A 111 -16.43 -3.25 8.92
CA THR A 111 -16.11 -4.49 9.63
C THR A 111 -14.75 -4.44 10.30
N LYS A 112 -14.58 -3.50 11.24
CA LYS A 112 -13.27 -3.19 11.85
C LYS A 112 -12.57 -4.40 12.47
N HIS A 113 -13.31 -5.27 13.16
CA HIS A 113 -12.74 -6.45 13.80
C HIS A 113 -12.19 -7.46 12.78
N ALA A 114 -12.96 -7.78 11.75
CA ALA A 114 -12.52 -8.69 10.69
C ALA A 114 -11.34 -8.11 9.90
N ALA A 115 -11.40 -6.82 9.57
CA ALA A 115 -10.30 -6.14 8.90
C ALA A 115 -9.02 -6.12 9.75
N THR A 116 -9.12 -5.95 11.07
CA THR A 116 -7.98 -6.03 11.99
C THR A 116 -7.34 -7.42 11.99
N ILE A 117 -8.15 -8.48 12.11
CA ILE A 117 -7.63 -9.86 12.12
C ILE A 117 -6.98 -10.18 10.78
N GLY A 118 -7.66 -9.86 9.67
CA GLY A 118 -7.15 -10.11 8.33
C GLY A 118 -5.84 -9.36 8.07
N SER A 119 -5.78 -8.09 8.45
CA SER A 119 -4.58 -7.26 8.24
C SER A 119 -3.40 -7.69 9.13
N ALA A 120 -3.66 -8.10 10.37
CA ALA A 120 -2.66 -8.70 11.25
C ALA A 120 -2.13 -10.03 10.69
N ALA A 121 -3.01 -10.88 10.15
CA ALA A 121 -2.61 -12.13 9.50
C ALA A 121 -1.74 -11.88 8.27
N PHE A 122 -2.12 -10.93 7.40
CA PHE A 122 -1.30 -10.56 6.24
C PHE A 122 0.06 -9.98 6.64
N ALA A 123 0.10 -9.11 7.65
CA ALA A 123 1.36 -8.59 8.18
C ALA A 123 2.24 -9.72 8.74
N GLY A 124 1.66 -10.64 9.52
CA GLY A 124 2.36 -11.80 10.05
C GLY A 124 2.94 -12.70 8.96
N ILE A 125 2.16 -13.01 7.91
CA ILE A 125 2.63 -13.78 6.75
C ILE A 125 3.76 -13.02 6.03
N GLY A 126 3.62 -11.70 5.87
CA GLY A 126 4.67 -10.84 5.31
C GLY A 126 5.98 -10.93 6.09
N ILE A 127 5.94 -10.91 7.43
CA ILE A 127 7.12 -11.10 8.28
C ILE A 127 7.72 -12.49 8.07
N LEU A 128 6.89 -13.55 8.05
CA LEU A 128 7.38 -14.91 7.81
C LEU A 128 8.10 -15.02 6.45
N PHE A 129 7.56 -14.40 5.41
CA PHE A 129 8.18 -14.39 4.08
C PHE A 129 9.48 -13.62 4.03
N LEU A 130 9.57 -12.54 4.79
CA LEU A 130 10.75 -11.69 4.91
C LEU A 130 11.93 -12.39 5.58
N TYR A 131 11.67 -13.39 6.43
CA TYR A 131 12.70 -14.22 7.09
C TYR A 131 12.83 -15.62 6.51
N GLN A 132 12.31 -15.89 5.30
CA GLN A 132 12.39 -17.21 4.67
C GLN A 132 13.58 -17.29 3.69
N PRO A 133 14.74 -17.83 4.09
CA PRO A 133 15.94 -17.86 3.24
C PRO A 133 15.84 -18.87 2.10
N PHE A 134 15.00 -19.91 2.24
CA PHE A 134 14.93 -21.02 1.29
C PHE A 134 14.09 -20.75 0.04
N PHE A 135 13.24 -19.70 0.07
CA PHE A 135 12.33 -19.37 -1.03
C PHE A 135 12.43 -17.88 -1.39
N PRO A 136 13.40 -17.48 -2.24
CA PRO A 136 13.64 -16.08 -2.60
C PRO A 136 12.42 -15.37 -3.21
N VAL A 137 11.58 -16.14 -3.91
CA VAL A 137 10.32 -15.65 -4.49
C VAL A 137 9.38 -15.12 -3.39
N LEU A 138 9.31 -15.78 -2.22
CA LEU A 138 8.46 -15.33 -1.11
C LEU A 138 8.96 -14.01 -0.53
N ASN A 139 10.28 -13.84 -0.36
CA ASN A 139 10.88 -12.60 0.12
C ASN A 139 10.51 -11.40 -0.79
N SER A 140 10.51 -11.60 -2.11
CA SER A 140 10.11 -10.53 -3.06
C SER A 140 8.64 -10.09 -2.91
N THR A 141 7.77 -10.97 -2.40
CA THR A 141 6.36 -10.67 -2.14
C THR A 141 6.09 -10.16 -0.72
N ALA A 142 7.07 -10.25 0.19
CA ALA A 142 6.89 -9.92 1.60
C ALA A 142 6.38 -8.49 1.80
N LEU A 143 7.02 -7.51 1.16
CA LEU A 143 6.62 -6.10 1.26
C LEU A 143 5.18 -5.86 0.74
N HIS A 144 4.76 -6.61 -0.28
CA HIS A 144 3.42 -6.52 -0.87
C HIS A 144 2.31 -7.02 0.08
N LEU A 145 2.66 -7.83 1.08
CA LEU A 145 1.74 -8.28 2.13
C LEU A 145 1.87 -7.42 3.39
N LEU A 146 3.12 -7.17 3.80
CA LEU A 146 3.48 -6.49 5.03
C LEU A 146 2.94 -5.06 5.06
N LEU A 147 3.18 -4.28 4.00
CA LEU A 147 2.88 -2.85 3.99
C LEU A 147 1.37 -2.57 3.91
N PRO A 148 0.58 -3.19 3.01
CA PRO A 148 -0.88 -3.08 3.03
C PRO A 148 -1.50 -3.59 4.34
N GLY A 149 -0.97 -4.69 4.89
CA GLY A 149 -1.42 -5.25 6.17
C GLY A 149 -1.25 -4.26 7.32
N VAL A 150 -0.05 -3.67 7.45
CA VAL A 150 0.21 -2.67 8.51
C VAL A 150 -0.62 -1.40 8.31
N ILE A 151 -0.85 -0.95 7.08
CA ILE A 151 -1.73 0.21 6.81
C ILE A 151 -3.14 -0.05 7.30
N VAL A 152 -3.77 -1.15 6.85
CA VAL A 152 -5.14 -1.47 7.25
C VAL A 152 -5.22 -1.66 8.76
N PHE A 153 -4.23 -2.36 9.35
CA PHE A 153 -4.14 -2.55 10.79
C PHE A 153 -4.11 -1.21 11.54
N SER A 154 -3.20 -0.30 11.17
CA SER A 154 -3.04 0.99 11.84
C SER A 154 -4.26 1.91 11.70
N ILE A 155 -5.00 1.85 10.57
CA ILE A 155 -6.22 2.65 10.39
C ILE A 155 -7.38 2.08 11.24
N VAL A 156 -7.52 0.75 11.25
CA VAL A 156 -8.72 0.10 11.76
C VAL A 156 -8.63 -0.25 13.25
N PHE A 157 -7.46 -0.64 13.74
CA PHE A 157 -7.26 -1.11 15.11
C PHE A 157 -7.54 0.00 16.13
N SER A 158 -8.21 -0.30 17.24
CA SER A 158 -8.70 0.73 18.17
C SER A 158 -7.61 1.38 19.04
N GLN A 159 -6.56 0.64 19.41
CA GLN A 159 -5.56 1.11 20.38
C GLN A 159 -4.36 1.78 19.69
N LYS A 160 -4.38 3.10 19.61
CA LYS A 160 -3.33 3.92 18.99
C LYS A 160 -1.94 3.66 19.58
N THR A 161 -1.83 3.59 20.90
CA THR A 161 -0.56 3.37 21.62
C THR A 161 0.09 2.04 21.23
N VAL A 162 -0.71 0.99 21.06
CA VAL A 162 -0.21 -0.33 20.64
C VAL A 162 0.24 -0.29 19.17
N CYS A 163 -0.49 0.38 18.28
CA CYS A 163 -0.03 0.58 16.90
C CYS A 163 1.32 1.33 16.83
N GLU A 164 1.47 2.39 17.63
CA GLU A 164 2.72 3.15 17.72
C GLU A 164 3.86 2.28 18.24
N GLN A 165 3.64 1.51 19.31
CA GLN A 165 4.63 0.59 19.87
C GLN A 165 5.06 -0.49 18.87
N ILE A 166 4.12 -1.12 18.18
CA ILE A 166 4.42 -2.11 17.13
C ILE A 166 5.23 -1.47 16.00
N SER A 167 4.85 -0.26 15.58
CA SER A 167 5.54 0.48 14.52
C SER A 167 6.96 0.87 14.92
N ILE A 168 7.16 1.34 16.16
CA ILE A 168 8.49 1.59 16.73
C ILE A 168 9.31 0.30 16.80
N GLY A 169 8.69 -0.82 17.15
CA GLY A 169 9.33 -2.15 17.11
C GLY A 169 9.85 -2.49 15.71
N PHE A 170 9.04 -2.30 14.67
CA PHE A 170 9.48 -2.50 13.28
C PHE A 170 10.60 -1.55 12.86
N ILE A 171 10.54 -0.28 13.28
CA ILE A 171 11.62 0.69 13.03
C ILE A 171 12.93 0.24 13.69
N ALA A 172 12.87 -0.12 14.97
CA ALA A 172 14.03 -0.57 15.72
C ALA A 172 14.65 -1.84 15.12
N LEU A 173 13.82 -2.84 14.79
CA LEU A 173 14.27 -4.07 14.12
C LEU A 173 14.86 -3.78 12.73
N GLY A 174 14.24 -2.87 11.97
CA GLY A 174 14.74 -2.43 10.67
C GLY A 174 16.13 -1.79 10.77
N LEU A 175 16.31 -0.87 11.73
CA LEU A 175 17.61 -0.22 11.99
C LEU A 175 18.67 -1.22 12.44
N ILE A 176 18.33 -2.14 13.36
CA ILE A 176 19.26 -3.19 13.81
C ILE A 176 19.69 -4.05 12.61
N ALA A 177 18.76 -4.47 11.76
CA ALA A 177 19.06 -5.28 10.59
C ALA A 177 19.92 -4.54 9.55
N LEU A 178 19.69 -3.24 9.34
CA LEU A 178 20.53 -2.39 8.46
C LEU A 178 21.96 -2.25 8.99
N CYS A 179 22.15 -2.28 10.32
CA CYS A 179 23.46 -2.22 10.96
C CYS A 179 24.23 -3.56 10.96
N GLN A 180 23.70 -4.62 10.35
CA GLN A 180 24.38 -5.92 10.21
C GLN A 180 24.94 -6.05 8.77
N PRO A 181 26.18 -5.60 8.49
CA PRO A 181 26.72 -5.50 7.13
C PRO A 181 27.09 -6.84 6.48
N PHE A 182 26.91 -7.96 7.18
CA PHE A 182 27.47 -9.26 6.77
C PHE A 182 26.54 -10.09 5.89
N LEU A 183 25.25 -9.76 5.77
CA LEU A 183 24.34 -10.41 4.82
C LEU A 183 23.45 -9.39 4.10
N MET A 184 23.48 -9.41 2.77
CA MET A 184 22.59 -8.60 1.91
C MET A 184 21.10 -8.86 2.17
N LEU A 185 20.77 -10.05 2.67
CA LEU A 185 19.43 -10.40 3.16
C LEU A 185 18.97 -9.46 4.29
N PHE A 186 19.81 -9.24 5.32
CA PHE A 186 19.46 -8.35 6.42
C PHE A 186 19.28 -6.90 5.98
N TYR A 187 19.99 -6.46 4.95
CA TYR A 187 19.83 -5.11 4.41
C TYR A 187 18.45 -4.92 3.74
N GLN A 188 18.02 -5.87 2.88
CA GLN A 188 16.72 -5.82 2.22
C GLN A 188 15.56 -5.96 3.22
N THR A 189 15.66 -6.95 4.12
CA THR A 189 14.76 -7.17 5.25
C THR A 189 14.65 -5.91 6.11
N GLY A 190 15.78 -5.30 6.46
CA GLY A 190 15.85 -4.10 7.29
C GLY A 190 15.14 -2.90 6.65
N PHE A 191 15.35 -2.69 5.35
CA PHE A 191 14.67 -1.62 4.61
C PHE A 191 13.14 -1.83 4.56
N GLN A 192 12.68 -3.06 4.30
CA GLN A 192 11.25 -3.36 4.24
C GLN A 192 10.56 -3.19 5.61
N LEU A 193 11.22 -3.61 6.70
CA LEU A 193 10.73 -3.40 8.06
C LEU A 193 10.71 -1.92 8.44
N LEU A 194 11.76 -1.16 8.08
CA LEU A 194 11.83 0.27 8.35
C LEU A 194 10.72 1.03 7.62
N LEU A 195 10.54 0.76 6.33
CA LEU A 195 9.48 1.38 5.51
C LEU A 195 8.09 1.08 6.08
N THR A 196 7.85 -0.17 6.48
CA THR A 196 6.58 -0.61 7.05
C THR A 196 6.33 0.03 8.42
N GLY A 197 7.32 0.00 9.30
CA GLY A 197 7.24 0.61 10.63
C GLY A 197 7.00 2.12 10.54
N LEU A 198 7.72 2.82 9.67
CA LEU A 198 7.53 4.26 9.46
C LEU A 198 6.12 4.57 8.93
N THR A 199 5.64 3.80 7.96
CA THR A 199 4.29 3.97 7.41
C THR A 199 3.23 3.72 8.47
N GLY A 200 3.35 2.62 9.23
CA GLY A 200 2.46 2.28 10.33
C GLY A 200 2.42 3.36 11.40
N PHE A 201 3.57 3.94 11.74
CA PHE A 201 3.70 5.02 12.71
C PHE A 201 3.02 6.31 12.24
N ILE A 202 3.29 6.74 11.00
CA ILE A 202 2.67 7.95 10.42
C ILE A 202 1.14 7.82 10.42
N VAL A 203 0.64 6.67 9.98
CA VAL A 203 -0.81 6.39 9.94
C VAL A 203 -1.40 6.41 11.34
N ALA A 204 -0.77 5.75 12.31
CA ALA A 204 -1.26 5.74 13.70
C ALA A 204 -1.24 7.14 14.31
N ALA A 205 -0.19 7.93 14.04
CA ALA A 205 -0.04 9.28 14.56
C ALA A 205 -1.12 10.25 14.04
N HIS A 206 -1.55 10.10 12.79
CA HIS A 206 -2.49 11.00 12.10
C HIS A 206 -3.93 10.47 12.02
N ARG A 207 -4.21 9.34 12.67
CA ARG A 207 -5.56 8.85 12.97
C ARG A 207 -6.20 9.66 14.09
#